data_AF-A0A290ZPT3-F1
#
_entry.id   AF-A0A290ZPT3-F1
#
_cell.length_a   1.000
_cell.length_b   1.000
_cell.length_c   1.000
_cell.angle_alpha   90.00
_cell.angle_beta   90.00
_cell.angle_gamma   90.00
#
_symmetry.space_group_name_H-M   'P 1'
#
loop_
_entity.id
_entity.type
_entity.pdbx_description
1 polymer ?
#
loop_
_entity_poly.entity_id
_entity_poly.type
_entity_poly.pdbx_seq_one_letter_code
_entity_poly.pdbx_strand_id
1 'polypeptide(L)' 'MKANELRAKSASELNQELLELLKAQFSLRMQHATQQLGNTSQIGKVRRDIARVRTILREKAGQQ' A
#
# COMPACT_ATOMS: atom_id res chain seq x y z
N MET A 1 6.00 0.66 -5.34
CA MET A 1 7.01 1.22 -4.41
C MET A 1 8.29 0.39 -4.38
N LYS A 2 9.47 1.01 -4.20
CA LYS A 2 10.73 0.28 -3.96
C LYS A 2 10.87 0.01 -2.45
N ALA A 3 11.18 -1.23 -2.07
CA ALA A 3 11.26 -1.67 -0.66
C ALA A 3 12.30 -0.89 0.18
N ASN A 4 13.32 -0.33 -0.46
CA ASN A 4 14.38 0.41 0.23
C ASN A 4 13.88 1.73 0.83
N GLU A 5 12.96 2.42 0.16
CA GLU A 5 12.39 3.68 0.65
C GLU A 5 11.42 3.44 1.82
N LEU A 6 10.72 2.30 1.81
CA LEU A 6 9.80 1.92 2.88
C LEU A 6 10.54 1.49 4.17
N ARG A 7 11.76 0.95 4.07
CA ARG A 7 12.55 0.60 5.27
C ARG A 7 13.12 1.83 5.98
N ALA A 8 13.41 2.90 5.23
CA ALA A 8 13.91 4.16 5.77
C ALA A 8 12.86 4.94 6.57
N LYS A 9 11.57 4.79 6.25
CA LYS A 9 10.45 5.45 6.94
C LYS A 9 10.20 4.89 8.34
N SER A 10 9.79 5.73 9.27
CA SER A 10 9.44 5.35 10.65
C SER A 10 8.16 4.49 10.70
N ALA A 11 7.93 3.79 11.82
CA ALA A 11 6.72 2.97 11.99
C ALA A 11 5.41 3.81 11.93
N SER A 12 5.47 5.07 12.37
CA SER A 12 4.33 6.00 12.28
C SER A 12 4.03 6.39 10.83
N GLU A 13 5.06 6.77 10.08
CA GLU A 13 4.91 7.12 8.65
C GLU A 13 4.44 5.94 7.81
N LEU A 14 4.89 4.72 8.13
CA LEU A 14 4.41 3.51 7.46
C LEU A 14 2.93 3.24 7.71
N ASN A 15 2.42 3.53 8.91
CA ASN A 15 0.99 3.43 9.19
C ASN A 15 0.17 4.49 8.46
N GLN A 16 0.71 5.71 8.34
CA GLN A 16 0.05 6.78 7.60
C GLN A 16 0.00 6.47 6.09
N GLU A 17 1.10 5.98 5.53
CA GLU A 17 1.16 5.52 4.13
C GLU A 17 0.21 4.34 3.88
N LEU A 18 0.08 3.42 4.84
CA LEU A 18 -0.86 2.31 4.76
C LEU A 18 -2.31 2.81 4.64
N LEU A 19 -2.69 3.82 5.42
CA LEU A 19 -4.03 4.42 5.36
C LEU A 19 -4.28 5.10 4.02
N GLU A 20 -3.30 5.81 3.47
CA GLU A 20 -3.40 6.43 2.15
C GLU A 20 -3.54 5.38 1.03
N LEU A 21 -2.75 4.31 1.07
CA LEU A 21 -2.84 3.20 0.12
C LEU A 21 -4.18 2.49 0.19
N LEU A 22 -4.77 2.33 1.38
CA LEU A 22 -6.10 1.75 1.55
C LEU A 22 -7.20 2.64 0.97
N LYS A 23 -7.11 3.97 1.14
CA LYS A 23 -8.03 4.92 0.47
C LYS A 23 -7.89 4.84 -1.05
N ALA A 24 -6.67 4.82 -1.57
CA ALA A 24 -6.42 4.67 -3.00
C ALA A 24 -6.96 3.34 -3.55
N GLN A 25 -6.82 2.24 -2.79
CA GLN A 25 -7.39 0.94 -3.14
C GLN A 25 -8.92 1.00 -3.22
N PHE A 26 -9.57 1.68 -2.27
CA PHE A 26 -11.02 1.85 -2.28
C PHE A 26 -11.49 2.66 -3.50
N SER A 27 -10.84 3.78 -3.80
CA SER A 27 -11.14 4.58 -5.00
C SER A 27 -10.96 3.78 -6.29
N LEU A 28 -9.88 2.98 -6.40
CA LEU A 28 -9.64 2.13 -7.57
C LEU A 28 -10.68 1.01 -7.71
N ARG A 29 -11.15 0.42 -6.59
CA ARG A 29 -12.25 -0.55 -6.60
C ARG A 29 -13.57 0.08 -7.04
N MET A 30 -13.86 1.30 -6.61
CA MET A 30 -15.04 2.05 -7.05
C MET A 30 -14.98 2.37 -8.54
N GLN A 31 -13.84 2.87 -9.03
CA GLN A 31 -13.62 3.12 -10.46
C GLN A 31 -13.70 1.85 -11.31
N HIS A 32 -13.27 0.71 -10.78
CA HIS A 32 -13.42 -0.59 -11.42
C HIS A 32 -14.89 -1.00 -11.51
N ALA A 33 -15.67 -0.79 -10.44
CA ALA A 33 -17.10 -1.09 -10.42
C ALA A 33 -17.89 -0.22 -11.41
N THR A 34 -17.51 1.04 -11.60
CA THR A 34 -18.13 1.94 -12.58
C THR A 34 -17.65 1.71 -14.02
N GLN A 35 -16.77 0.73 -14.27
CA GLN A 35 -16.17 0.43 -15.58
C GLN A 35 -15.42 1.61 -16.22
N GLN A 36 -15.06 2.62 -15.42
CA GLN A 36 -14.28 3.79 -15.85
C GLN A 36 -12.77 3.58 -15.69
N LEU A 37 -12.36 2.43 -15.16
CA LEU A 37 -10.95 2.15 -14.89
C LEU A 37 -10.22 1.72 -16.15
N GLY A 38 -9.44 2.64 -16.73
CA GLY A 38 -8.62 2.36 -17.92
C GLY A 38 -7.46 1.37 -17.70
N ASN A 39 -7.05 1.11 -16.45
CA ASN A 39 -5.96 0.17 -16.15
C ASN A 39 -6.18 -0.64 -14.88
N THR A 40 -6.62 -1.89 -15.04
CA THR A 40 -6.87 -2.86 -13.96
C THR A 40 -5.60 -3.33 -13.24
N SER A 41 -4.42 -3.20 -13.87
CA SER A 41 -3.13 -3.57 -13.28
C SER A 41 -2.81 -2.76 -12.03
N GLN A 42 -3.36 -1.54 -11.93
CA GLN A 42 -3.12 -0.64 -10.80
C GLN A 42 -3.69 -1.21 -9.49
N ILE A 43 -4.82 -1.91 -9.53
CA ILE A 43 -5.39 -2.60 -8.36
C ILE A 43 -4.39 -3.63 -7.81
N GLY A 44 -3.78 -4.42 -8.70
CA GLY A 44 -2.79 -5.43 -8.34
C GLY A 44 -1.46 -4.83 -7.85
N LYS A 45 -1.08 -3.64 -8.32
CA LYS A 45 0.10 -2.92 -7.81
C LYS A 45 -0.15 -2.38 -6.40
N VAL A 46 -1.26 -1.68 -6.18
CA VAL A 46 -1.62 -1.12 -4.86
C VAL A 46 -1.74 -2.22 -3.81
N ARG A 47 -2.35 -3.36 -4.14
CA ARG A 47 -2.43 -4.52 -3.22
C ARG A 47 -1.04 -5.05 -2.83
N ARG A 48 -0.10 -5.10 -3.77
CA ARG A 48 1.29 -5.52 -3.50
C ARG A 48 2.05 -4.49 -2.68
N ASP A 49 1.81 -3.21 -2.90
CA ASP A 49 2.42 -2.14 -2.09
C ASP A 49 1.92 -2.18 -0.64
N ILE A 50 0.61 -2.38 -0.40
CA ILE A 50 0.05 -2.63 0.94
C ILE A 50 0.72 -3.82 1.62
N ALA A 51 0.90 -4.93 0.90
CA ALA A 51 1.54 -6.11 1.45
C ALA A 51 2.98 -5.82 1.90
N ARG A 52 3.77 -5.10 1.09
CA ARG A 52 5.15 -4.70 1.45
C ARG A 52 5.21 -3.84 2.69
N VAL A 53 4.31 -2.87 2.83
CA VAL A 53 4.23 -2.00 4.03
C VAL A 53 3.93 -2.83 5.27
N ARG A 54 2.97 -3.77 5.20
CA ARG A 54 2.64 -4.66 6.31
C ARG A 54 3.80 -5.59 6.68
N THR A 55 4.55 -6.09 5.69
CA THR A 55 5.75 -6.90 5.94
C THR A 55 6.81 -6.09 6.69
N ILE A 56 7.13 -4.87 6.26
CA ILE A 56 8.15 -4.03 6.90
C ILE A 56 7.71 -3.61 8.31
N LEU A 57 6.43 -3.29 8.51
CA LEU A 57 5.89 -3.04 9.86
C LEU A 57 6.11 -4.24 10.80
N ARG A 58 5.93 -5.46 10.28
CA ARG A 58 6.16 -6.69 11.05
C ARG A 58 7.64 -6.99 11.27
N GLU A 59 8.50 -6.73 10.29
CA GLU A 59 9.97 -6.79 10.45
C GLU A 59 10.43 -5.84 11.56
N LYS A 60 9.92 -4.60 11.60
CA LYS A 60 10.25 -3.63 12.65
C LYS A 60 9.70 -4.00 14.02
N ALA A 61 8.51 -4.59 14.09
CA ALA A 61 7.93 -5.06 15.34
C ALA A 61 8.63 -6.30 15.93
N GLY A 62 9.21 -7.15 15.07
CA GLY A 62 9.97 -8.34 15.50
C GLY A 62 11.45 -8.10 15.77
N GLN A 63 11.97 -6.90 15.50
CA GLN A 63 13.35 -6.48 15.80
C GLN A 63 13.50 -5.79 17.17
N GLN A 64 12.44 -5.76 17.99
CA GLN A 64 12.49 -5.32 19.38
C GLN A 64 12.82 -6.46 20.33
#